data_AF-B1C878-F1
#
_entry.id   AF-B1C878-F1
#
_cell.length_a   1.000
_cell.length_b   1.000
_cell.length_c   1.000
_cell.angle_alpha   90.00
_cell.angle_beta   90.00
_cell.angle_gamma   90.00
#
_symmetry.space_group_name_H-M   'P 1'
#
loop_
_entity.id
_entity.type
_entity.pdbx_description
1 polymer ?
#
loop_
_entity_poly.entity_id
_entity_poly.type
_entity_poly.pdbx_seq_one_letter_code
_entity_poly.pdbx_strand_id
1 'polypeptide(L)'
;MTLVPYMGEYTYERNYNLIPFASIKSYFESLRYNGFFSGGQPSMVAFINLFGNIGLLLPYGFLLPLAFPGKITFKKTVFTAFLMTTFIEVSQFLFLVSRRADIDDVIFNTLSAVIGYILYFIICHRHYKYYKKHKPNGKYFS
;
A
#
# COMPACT_ATOMS: atom_id res chain seq x y z
N MET A 1 -17.88 14.02 4.69
CA MET A 1 -19.18 14.71 4.72
C MET A 1 -19.68 14.77 3.29
N THR A 2 -20.78 14.13 2.99
CA THR A 2 -21.49 14.29 1.71
C THR A 2 -22.97 14.36 2.00
N LEU A 3 -23.63 15.26 1.28
CA LEU A 3 -24.92 15.87 1.56
C LEU A 3 -26.08 14.86 1.52
N VAL A 4 -27.13 15.17 2.29
CA VAL A 4 -28.44 14.50 2.31
C VAL A 4 -28.98 14.29 0.88
N PRO A 5 -29.56 13.14 0.54
CA PRO A 5 -29.85 12.81 -0.85
C PRO A 5 -31.05 13.59 -1.38
N TYR A 6 -30.89 14.15 -2.59
CA TYR A 6 -31.99 14.64 -3.42
C TYR A 6 -32.84 13.42 -3.84
N MET A 7 -34.17 13.52 -3.70
CA MET A 7 -35.12 12.48 -4.10
C MET A 7 -35.19 12.40 -5.63
N GLY A 8 -34.25 11.66 -6.20
CA GLY A 8 -34.22 11.20 -7.58
C GLY A 8 -33.48 9.88 -7.58
N GLU A 9 -33.93 8.92 -8.37
CA GLU A 9 -33.34 7.59 -8.48
C GLU A 9 -31.86 7.68 -8.91
N TYR A 10 -30.96 7.82 -7.94
CA TYR A 10 -29.56 7.53 -8.14
C TYR A 10 -29.43 6.01 -8.10
N THR A 11 -29.43 5.39 -9.28
CA THR A 11 -28.78 4.09 -9.42
C THR A 11 -27.36 4.27 -8.90
N TYR A 12 -27.01 3.60 -7.81
CA TYR A 12 -25.64 3.57 -7.31
C TYR A 12 -24.76 3.02 -8.43
N GLU A 13 -24.09 3.92 -9.17
CA GLU A 13 -23.07 3.54 -10.14
C GLU A 13 -21.99 2.78 -9.38
N ARG A 14 -21.88 1.47 -9.63
CA ARG A 14 -20.99 0.49 -8.99
C ARG A 14 -19.88 1.09 -8.09
N ASN A 15 -19.98 0.81 -6.79
CA ASN A 15 -19.02 1.21 -5.74
C ASN A 15 -17.64 0.51 -5.82
N TYR A 16 -17.23 0.00 -6.99
CA TYR A 16 -15.97 -0.73 -7.13
C TYR A 16 -15.30 -0.51 -8.50
N ASN A 17 -13.96 -0.54 -8.52
CA ASN A 17 -13.11 -0.58 -9.70
C ASN A 17 -12.34 -1.90 -9.72
N LEU A 18 -12.53 -2.69 -10.77
CA LEU A 18 -11.75 -3.91 -11.01
C LEU A 18 -10.88 -3.79 -12.26
N ILE A 19 -10.87 -2.61 -12.91
CA ILE A 19 -10.05 -2.36 -14.09
C ILE A 19 -8.70 -1.82 -13.61
N PRO A 20 -7.60 -2.56 -13.83
CA PRO A 20 -6.29 -2.10 -13.43
C PRO A 20 -5.93 -0.78 -14.13
N PHE A 21 -5.32 0.10 -13.35
CA PHE A 21 -4.84 1.42 -13.67
C PHE A 21 -5.93 2.44 -14.06
N ALA A 22 -7.21 2.12 -13.88
CA ALA A 22 -8.31 3.03 -14.25
C ALA A 22 -8.39 4.24 -13.32
N SER A 23 -8.13 4.07 -12.02
CA SER A 23 -8.19 5.18 -11.06
C SER A 23 -6.99 6.10 -11.18
N ILE A 24 -5.81 5.54 -11.50
CA ILE A 24 -4.62 6.32 -11.85
C ILE A 24 -4.91 7.19 -13.09
N LYS A 25 -5.45 6.61 -14.17
CA LYS A 25 -5.79 7.38 -15.38
C LYS A 25 -6.75 8.51 -15.06
N SER A 26 -7.79 8.22 -14.27
CA SER A 26 -8.78 9.22 -13.83
C SER A 26 -8.13 10.35 -13.02
N TYR A 27 -7.16 10.03 -12.17
CA TYR A 27 -6.37 11.01 -11.42
C TYR A 27 -5.51 11.88 -12.34
N PHE A 28 -4.76 11.29 -13.28
CA PHE A 28 -3.93 12.03 -14.24
C PHE A 28 -4.76 12.96 -15.13
N GLU A 29 -5.90 12.51 -15.63
CA GLU A 29 -6.82 13.36 -16.39
C GLU A 29 -7.39 14.47 -15.52
N SER A 30 -7.77 14.17 -14.27
CA SER A 30 -8.26 15.18 -13.33
C SER A 30 -7.21 16.27 -13.06
N LEU A 31 -5.94 15.90 -12.90
CA LEU A 31 -4.84 16.84 -12.75
C LEU A 31 -4.60 17.66 -14.02
N ARG A 32 -4.69 17.02 -15.19
CA ARG A 32 -4.46 17.68 -16.48
C ARG A 32 -5.52 18.74 -16.78
N TYR A 33 -6.79 18.43 -16.52
CA TYR A 33 -7.91 19.32 -16.83
C TYR A 33 -8.17 20.36 -15.75
N ASN A 34 -8.09 19.97 -14.48
CA ASN A 34 -8.45 20.86 -13.37
C ASN A 34 -7.21 21.50 -12.72
N GLY A 35 -5.99 21.00 -12.95
CA GLY A 35 -4.83 21.42 -12.17
C GLY A 35 -4.86 20.90 -10.73
N PHE A 36 -3.72 20.94 -10.05
CA PHE A 36 -3.58 20.37 -8.70
C PHE A 36 -4.32 21.19 -7.63
N PHE A 37 -4.35 22.52 -7.76
CA PHE A 37 -4.83 23.46 -6.73
C PHE A 37 -6.15 24.16 -7.07
N SER A 38 -6.80 23.82 -8.19
CA SER A 38 -8.12 24.42 -8.46
C SER A 38 -9.07 23.98 -7.37
N GLY A 39 -9.78 24.93 -6.75
CA GLY A 39 -10.59 24.75 -5.54
C GLY A 39 -11.74 23.73 -5.61
N GLY A 40 -11.79 22.90 -6.67
CA GLY A 40 -12.50 21.64 -6.67
C GLY A 40 -11.73 20.59 -5.88
N GLN A 41 -12.40 20.03 -4.88
CA GLN A 41 -11.94 18.96 -3.98
C GLN A 41 -11.38 17.65 -4.63
N PRO A 42 -11.58 17.27 -5.92
CA PRO A 42 -11.23 15.93 -6.40
C PRO A 42 -9.73 15.55 -6.38
N SER A 43 -8.82 16.49 -6.68
CA SER A 43 -7.39 16.18 -6.85
C SER A 43 -6.70 15.81 -5.53
N MET A 44 -7.01 16.55 -4.46
CA MET A 44 -6.38 16.35 -3.15
C MET A 44 -6.87 15.06 -2.48
N VAL A 45 -8.15 14.71 -2.61
CA VAL A 45 -8.71 13.45 -2.09
C VAL A 45 -8.11 12.25 -2.80
N ALA A 46 -8.00 12.31 -4.14
CA ALA A 46 -7.36 11.25 -4.92
C ALA A 46 -5.87 11.11 -4.57
N PHE A 47 -5.16 12.22 -4.34
CA PHE A 47 -3.77 12.20 -3.90
C PHE A 47 -3.61 11.56 -2.51
N ILE A 48 -4.46 11.90 -1.54
CA ILE A 48 -4.45 11.30 -0.20
C ILE A 48 -4.71 9.80 -0.27
N ASN A 49 -5.66 9.34 -1.10
CA ASN A 49 -5.91 7.92 -1.29
C ASN A 49 -4.67 7.22 -1.88
N LEU A 50 -4.10 7.77 -2.96
CA LEU A 50 -2.90 7.21 -3.59
C LEU A 50 -1.70 7.13 -2.62
N PHE A 51 -1.45 8.20 -1.85
CA PHE A 51 -0.36 8.24 -0.88
C PHE A 51 -0.63 7.34 0.33
N GLY A 52 -1.88 7.31 0.81
CA GLY A 52 -2.31 6.44 1.88
C GLY A 52 -2.05 4.98 1.54
N ASN A 53 -2.31 4.58 0.29
CA ASN A 53 -2.07 3.23 -0.18
C ASN A 53 -0.55 2.92 -0.24
N ILE A 54 0.24 3.74 -0.94
CA ILE A 54 1.69 3.52 -1.02
C ILE A 54 2.36 3.53 0.36
N GLY A 55 1.88 4.36 1.29
CA GLY A 55 2.43 4.49 2.64
C GLY A 55 2.06 3.34 3.59
N LEU A 56 0.93 2.67 3.39
CA LEU A 56 0.37 1.75 4.38
C LEU A 56 1.23 0.50 4.60
N LEU A 57 1.63 -0.18 3.51
CA LEU A 57 2.31 -1.47 3.60
C LEU A 57 3.82 -1.42 3.38
N LEU A 58 4.38 -0.25 3.07
CA LEU A 58 5.82 -0.05 3.07
C LEU A 58 6.48 -0.40 4.43
N PRO A 59 6.02 0.13 5.59
CA PRO A 59 6.58 -0.25 6.87
C PRO A 59 6.33 -1.73 7.19
N TYR A 60 5.19 -2.28 6.80
CA TYR A 60 4.89 -3.71 6.96
C TYR A 60 5.92 -4.59 6.23
N GLY A 61 6.21 -4.28 4.96
CA GLY A 61 7.16 -5.04 4.14
C GLY A 61 8.59 -5.00 4.69
N PHE A 62 8.97 -3.91 5.36
CA PHE A 62 10.27 -3.77 6.03
C PHE A 62 10.30 -4.49 7.38
N LEU A 63 9.28 -4.29 8.21
CA LEU A 63 9.25 -4.77 9.59
C LEU A 63 8.99 -6.28 9.69
N LEU A 64 8.20 -6.87 8.80
CA LEU A 64 7.88 -8.30 8.83
C LEU A 64 9.14 -9.20 8.80
N PRO A 65 10.05 -9.07 7.83
CA PRO A 65 11.28 -9.87 7.82
C PRO A 65 12.28 -9.47 8.91
N LEU A 66 12.19 -8.24 9.43
CA LEU A 66 13.00 -7.77 10.56
C LEU A 66 12.55 -8.41 11.89
N ALA A 67 11.25 -8.53 12.12
CA ALA A 67 10.66 -9.14 13.31
C ALA A 67 10.87 -10.67 13.35
N PHE A 68 10.96 -11.31 12.19
CA PHE A 68 11.14 -12.76 12.07
C PHE A 68 12.32 -13.14 11.14
N PRO A 69 13.57 -12.79 11.52
CA PRO A 69 14.73 -13.03 10.67
C PRO A 69 14.88 -14.52 10.32
N GLY A 70 15.07 -14.82 9.03
CA GLY A 70 15.28 -16.18 8.54
C GLY A 70 14.02 -17.05 8.40
N LYS A 71 12.85 -16.61 8.90
CA LYS A 71 11.57 -17.34 8.76
C LYS A 71 10.68 -16.79 7.64
N ILE A 72 10.81 -15.49 7.39
CA ILE A 72 10.06 -14.75 6.37
C ILE A 72 10.91 -14.63 5.11
N THR A 73 10.32 -15.03 3.99
CA THR A 73 10.91 -14.93 2.66
C THR A 73 10.18 -13.86 1.86
N PHE A 74 10.81 -13.38 0.79
CA PHE A 74 10.21 -12.44 -0.14
C PHE A 74 8.79 -12.88 -0.58
N LYS A 75 8.64 -14.15 -0.98
CA LYS A 75 7.34 -14.71 -1.39
C LYS A 75 6.30 -14.63 -0.27
N LYS A 76 6.67 -14.94 0.98
CA LYS A 76 5.76 -14.84 2.13
C LYS A 76 5.36 -13.40 2.40
N THR A 77 6.29 -12.46 2.31
CA THR A 77 5.99 -11.03 2.48
C THR A 77 5.00 -10.55 1.42
N VAL A 78 5.24 -10.85 0.15
CA VAL A 78 4.33 -10.46 -0.94
C VAL A 78 2.95 -11.10 -0.78
N PHE A 79 2.90 -12.40 -0.48
CA PHE A 79 1.63 -13.11 -0.32
C PHE A 79 0.82 -12.58 0.86
N THR A 80 1.46 -12.37 2.02
CA THR A 80 0.78 -11.82 3.20
C THR A 80 0.37 -10.37 3.00
N ALA A 81 1.18 -9.56 2.31
CA ALA A 81 0.82 -8.20 1.94
C ALA A 81 -0.39 -8.16 1.00
N PHE A 82 -0.43 -9.01 -0.02
CA PHE A 82 -1.56 -9.14 -0.94
C PHE A 82 -2.85 -9.53 -0.20
N LEU A 83 -2.78 -10.53 0.68
CA LEU A 83 -3.92 -10.93 1.51
C LEU A 83 -4.38 -9.80 2.44
N MET A 84 -3.42 -9.14 3.10
CA MET A 84 -3.71 -8.05 4.03
C MET A 84 -4.39 -6.89 3.31
N THR A 85 -3.85 -6.43 2.17
CA THR A 85 -4.49 -5.34 1.44
C THR A 85 -5.82 -5.73 0.83
N THR A 86 -5.99 -6.97 0.36
CA THR A 86 -7.29 -7.43 -0.14
C THR A 86 -8.31 -7.42 1.00
N PHE A 87 -7.91 -7.87 2.20
CA PHE A 87 -8.76 -7.81 3.38
C PHE A 87 -9.12 -6.38 3.78
N ILE A 88 -8.16 -5.45 3.73
CA ILE A 88 -8.40 -4.03 4.02
C ILE A 88 -9.39 -3.45 3.02
N GLU A 89 -9.21 -3.70 1.73
CA GLU A 89 -10.07 -3.18 0.67
C GLU A 89 -11.50 -3.73 0.80
N VAL A 90 -11.64 -5.04 1.04
CA VAL A 90 -12.95 -5.67 1.28
C VAL A 90 -13.60 -5.13 2.54
N SER A 91 -12.85 -4.93 3.62
CA SER A 91 -13.39 -4.37 4.87
C SER A 91 -13.86 -2.94 4.66
N GLN A 92 -13.08 -2.13 3.95
CA GLN A 92 -13.44 -0.76 3.61
C GLN A 92 -14.70 -0.73 2.74
N PHE A 93 -14.80 -1.61 1.75
CA PHE A 93 -15.99 -1.75 0.91
C PHE A 93 -17.25 -2.15 1.69
N LEU A 94 -17.14 -3.07 2.64
CA LEU A 94 -18.29 -3.58 3.41
C LEU A 94 -18.74 -2.62 4.51
N PHE A 95 -17.80 -1.94 5.18
CA PHE A 95 -18.10 -1.16 6.39
C PHE A 95 -18.08 0.36 6.18
N LEU A 96 -17.53 0.87 5.08
CA LEU A 96 -17.50 2.30 4.78
C LEU A 96 -18.42 2.62 3.59
N VAL A 97 -19.63 3.08 3.91
CA VAL A 97 -20.73 3.37 2.97
C VAL A 97 -20.32 4.31 1.82
N SER A 98 -19.27 5.10 1.99
CA SER A 98 -18.78 6.08 1.00
C SER A 98 -17.47 5.70 0.32
N ARG A 99 -16.92 4.49 0.57
CA ARG A 99 -15.62 4.08 0.04
C ARG A 99 -15.77 3.11 -1.12
N ARG A 100 -15.10 3.43 -2.22
CA ARG A 100 -15.03 2.59 -3.42
C ARG A 100 -13.96 1.53 -3.23
N ALA A 101 -14.27 0.27 -3.57
CA ALA A 101 -13.25 -0.77 -3.66
C ALA A 101 -12.38 -0.55 -4.91
N ASP A 102 -11.05 -0.58 -4.83
CA ASP A 102 -10.18 -0.37 -5.97
C ASP A 102 -9.07 -1.42 -6.10
N ILE A 103 -8.99 -2.06 -7.27
CA ILE A 103 -7.90 -3.00 -7.58
C ILE A 103 -6.54 -2.29 -7.64
N ASP A 104 -6.51 -0.99 -7.98
CA ASP A 104 -5.28 -0.20 -8.02
C ASP A 104 -4.68 -0.09 -6.63
N ASP A 105 -5.52 0.03 -5.60
CA ASP A 105 -5.12 0.14 -4.19
C ASP A 105 -4.45 -1.14 -3.72
N VAL A 106 -5.02 -2.30 -4.05
CA VAL A 106 -4.43 -3.63 -3.78
C VAL A 106 -3.07 -3.79 -4.47
N ILE A 107 -2.94 -3.34 -5.73
CA ILE A 107 -1.69 -3.43 -6.49
C ILE A 107 -0.61 -2.54 -5.85
N PHE A 108 -0.92 -1.28 -5.56
CA PHE A 108 0.03 -0.35 -4.97
C PHE A 108 0.43 -0.74 -3.55
N ASN A 109 -0.51 -1.20 -2.73
CA ASN A 109 -0.23 -1.69 -1.38
C ASN A 109 0.71 -2.90 -1.43
N THR A 110 0.48 -3.84 -2.36
CA THR A 110 1.37 -4.98 -2.55
C THR A 110 2.77 -4.54 -3.01
N LEU A 111 2.84 -3.57 -3.93
CA LEU A 111 4.11 -3.01 -4.42
C LEU A 111 4.88 -2.28 -3.31
N SER A 112 4.17 -1.57 -2.43
CA SER A 112 4.80 -0.89 -1.29
C SER A 112 5.45 -1.88 -0.32
N ALA A 113 4.82 -3.04 -0.07
CA ALA A 113 5.41 -4.11 0.72
C ALA A 113 6.66 -4.72 0.06
N VAL A 114 6.65 -4.86 -1.27
CA VAL A 114 7.84 -5.28 -2.04
C VAL A 114 8.98 -4.29 -1.82
N ILE A 115 8.72 -2.99 -1.94
CA ILE A 115 9.71 -1.93 -1.71
C ILE A 115 10.24 -2.01 -0.27
N GLY A 116 9.36 -2.11 0.73
CA GLY A 116 9.74 -2.27 2.13
C GLY A 116 10.65 -3.48 2.38
N TYR A 117 10.37 -4.63 1.77
CA TYR A 117 11.21 -5.82 1.89
C TYR A 117 12.58 -5.63 1.24
N ILE A 118 12.63 -4.98 0.07
CA ILE A 118 13.90 -4.66 -0.61
C ILE A 118 14.75 -3.76 0.28
N LEU A 119 14.15 -2.74 0.91
CA LEU A 119 14.85 -1.88 1.86
C LEU A 119 15.41 -2.66 3.04
N TYR A 120 14.64 -3.58 3.63
CA TYR A 120 15.13 -4.48 4.68
C TYR A 120 16.34 -5.31 4.20
N PHE A 121 16.26 -5.85 2.98
CA PHE A 121 17.33 -6.68 2.42
C PHE A 121 18.62 -5.86 2.21
N ILE A 122 18.50 -4.64 1.68
CA ILE A 122 19.63 -3.75 1.44
C ILE A 122 20.28 -3.32 2.75
N ILE A 123 19.49 -2.91 3.75
CA ILE A 123 19.97 -2.32 4.99
C ILE A 123 20.38 -3.43 5.98
N CYS A 124 19.44 -4.29 6.37
CA CYS A 124 19.63 -5.19 7.51
C CYS A 124 20.26 -6.52 7.12
N HIS A 125 19.79 -7.15 6.02
CA HIS A 125 20.30 -8.46 5.64
C HIS A 125 21.77 -8.40 5.21
N ARG A 126 22.16 -7.38 4.43
CA ARG A 126 23.56 -7.17 4.05
C ARG A 126 24.45 -6.85 5.25
N HIS A 127 24.00 -5.96 6.15
CA HIS A 127 24.74 -5.67 7.38
C HIS A 127 24.94 -6.90 8.26
N TYR A 128 23.89 -7.69 8.50
CA TYR A 128 23.99 -8.89 9.33
C TYR A 128 24.98 -9.91 8.75
N LYS A 129 24.94 -10.14 7.43
CA LYS A 129 25.85 -11.07 6.75
C LYS A 129 27.30 -10.56 6.79
N TYR A 130 27.51 -9.26 6.64
CA TYR A 130 28.82 -8.63 6.78
C TYR A 130 29.38 -8.75 8.20
N TYR A 131 28.57 -8.44 9.22
CA TYR A 131 28.96 -8.48 10.63
C TYR A 131 29.29 -9.91 11.09
N LYS A 132 28.48 -10.89 10.67
CA LYS A 132 28.75 -12.31 10.99
C LYS A 132 30.03 -12.83 10.33
N LYS A 133 30.35 -12.37 9.12
CA LYS A 133 31.58 -12.76 8.40
C LYS A 133 32.85 -12.19 9.03
N HIS A 134 32.78 -11.01 9.64
CA HIS A 134 33.94 -10.32 10.25
C HIS A 134 33.92 -10.37 11.79
N LYS A 135 33.05 -11.19 12.39
CA LYS A 135 33.05 -11.38 13.84
C LYS A 135 34.39 -12.03 14.21
N PRO A 136 35.25 -11.40 15.03
CA PRO A 136 36.50 -12.02 15.44
C PRO A 136 36.18 -13.34 16.16
N ASN A 137 36.84 -14.42 15.74
CA ASN A 137 36.73 -15.71 16.41
C ASN A 137 37.12 -15.50 17.87
N GLY A 138 36.19 -15.74 18.79
CA GLY A 138 36.34 -15.52 20.23
C GLY A 138 37.36 -16.49 20.86
N LYS A 139 38.64 -16.31 20.54
CA LYS A 139 39.77 -17.05 21.13
C LYS A 139 40.28 -16.43 22.44
N TYR A 140 39.51 -15.57 23.12
CA TYR A 140 40.00 -14.79 24.28
C TYR A 140 39.38 -15.16 25.63
N PHE A 141 38.61 -16.24 25.72
CA PHE A 141 38.15 -16.77 27.00
C PHE A 141 38.32 -18.29 27.00
N SER A 142 39.55 -18.74 27.29
CA SER A 142 39.86 -20.09 27.79
C SER A 142 40.25 -19.98 29.26
#